data_AF-A0A4R2K6G1-F1
#
_entry.id   AF-A0A4R2K6G1-F1
#
_cell.length_a   1.000
_cell.length_b   1.000
_cell.length_c   1.000
_cell.angle_alpha   90.00
_cell.angle_beta   90.00
_cell.angle_gamma   90.00
#
_symmetry.space_group_name_H-M   'P 1'
#
loop_
_entity.id
_entity.type
_entity.pdbx_description
1 polymer ?
#
loop_
_entity_poly.entity_id
_entity_poly.type
_entity_poly.pdbx_seq_one_letter_code
_entity_poly.pdbx_strand_id
1 'polypeptide(L)'
;MPKLAGLPLPRTDDGRIALAVDVSPWLRSDAPTSVDRLFCHVYGRAKNVSQFIPGWPYSFVAALESGRTSWTGILDTVRLRPRGRRHHHRDRGSAP
;
A
#
# COMPACT_ATOMS: atom_id res chain seq x y z
N MET A 1 -18.48 19.09 -7.34
CA MET A 1 -17.89 18.08 -6.42
C MET A 1 -16.72 18.72 -5.68
N PRO A 2 -16.59 18.55 -4.36
CA PRO A 2 -15.44 19.09 -3.63
C PRO A 2 -14.13 18.48 -4.15
N LYS A 3 -13.08 19.29 -4.23
CA LYS A 3 -11.74 18.86 -4.62
C LYS A 3 -11.13 18.08 -3.44
N LEU A 4 -10.80 16.81 -3.67
CA LEU A 4 -10.25 15.93 -2.62
C LEU A 4 -8.99 16.51 -1.96
N ALA A 5 -8.12 17.15 -2.75
CA ALA A 5 -6.88 17.77 -2.27
C ALA A 5 -7.05 18.99 -1.35
N GLY A 6 -8.28 19.48 -1.17
CA GLY A 6 -8.59 20.62 -0.28
C GLY A 6 -9.34 20.23 0.99
N LEU A 7 -9.57 18.93 1.22
CA LEU A 7 -10.25 18.48 2.43
C LEU A 7 -9.35 18.70 3.66
N PRO A 8 -9.91 19.14 4.80
CA PRO A 8 -9.15 19.27 6.02
C PRO A 8 -8.58 17.91 6.43
N LEU A 9 -7.29 17.90 6.80
CA LEU A 9 -6.65 16.69 7.31
C LEU A 9 -7.09 16.42 8.75
N PRO A 10 -7.42 15.15 9.09
CA PRO A 10 -7.64 14.75 10.47
C PRO A 10 -6.41 15.07 11.34
N ARG A 11 -6.67 15.42 12.61
CA ARG A 11 -5.66 15.78 13.60
C ARG A 11 -5.95 15.09 14.92
N THR A 12 -4.91 14.88 15.71
CA THR A 12 -5.01 14.43 17.10
C THR A 12 -5.57 15.54 17.99
N ASP A 13 -5.97 15.20 19.22
CA ASP A 13 -6.56 16.16 20.18
C ASP A 13 -5.61 17.34 20.52
N ASP A 14 -4.30 17.15 20.40
CA ASP A 14 -3.28 18.19 20.56
C ASP A 14 -2.96 18.95 19.25
N GLY A 15 -3.77 18.76 18.21
CA GLY A 15 -3.70 19.47 16.93
C GLY A 15 -2.60 18.98 15.99
N ARG A 16 -1.92 17.87 16.28
CA ARG A 16 -0.85 17.31 15.44
C ARG A 16 -1.42 16.43 14.33
N ILE A 17 -0.62 16.23 13.29
CA ILE A 17 -0.93 15.24 12.24
C ILE A 17 -0.24 13.94 12.65
N ALA A 18 -1.04 12.90 12.88
CA ALA A 18 -0.54 11.54 13.07
C ALA A 18 -0.72 10.75 11.76
N LEU A 19 0.34 10.05 11.36
CA LEU A 19 0.36 9.24 10.14
C LEU A 19 0.48 7.76 10.48
N ALA A 20 -0.39 6.95 9.90
CA ALA A 20 -0.24 5.50 9.84
C ALA A 20 0.36 5.09 8.50
N VAL A 21 1.24 4.11 8.54
CA VAL A 21 1.76 3.42 7.36
C VAL A 21 1.50 1.94 7.54
N ASP A 22 0.87 1.33 6.55
CA ASP A 22 0.66 -0.11 6.52
C ASP A 22 0.76 -0.66 5.10
N VAL A 23 0.95 -1.97 4.99
CA VAL A 23 0.97 -2.72 3.74
C VAL A 23 -0.17 -3.73 3.77
N SER A 24 -1.19 -3.49 2.96
CA SER A 24 -2.34 -4.39 2.85
C SER A 24 -2.29 -5.19 1.54
N PRO A 25 -2.53 -6.50 1.58
CA PRO A 25 -2.65 -7.33 0.39
C PRO A 25 -3.96 -7.05 -0.34
N TRP A 26 -3.91 -6.71 -1.63
CA TRP A 26 -5.10 -6.62 -2.48
C TRP A 26 -5.24 -7.89 -3.32
N LEU A 27 -6.28 -8.68 -3.02
CA LEU A 27 -6.60 -9.91 -3.73
C LEU A 27 -7.32 -9.59 -5.04
N ARG A 28 -6.84 -10.14 -6.16
CA ARG A 28 -7.39 -9.89 -7.50
C ARG A 28 -7.34 -11.17 -8.31
N SER A 29 -8.50 -11.61 -8.81
CA SER A 29 -8.65 -12.87 -9.57
C SER A 29 -7.84 -12.89 -10.89
N ASP A 30 -7.53 -11.71 -11.44
CA ASP A 30 -6.73 -11.47 -12.64
C ASP A 30 -5.22 -11.30 -12.38
N ALA A 31 -4.79 -11.32 -11.12
CA ALA A 31 -3.37 -11.32 -10.76
C ALA A 31 -2.54 -12.55 -11.23
N PRO A 32 -3.08 -13.77 -11.45
CA PRO A 32 -2.27 -14.96 -11.77
C PRO A 32 -1.38 -14.81 -13.01
N THR A 33 -1.83 -14.07 -14.03
CA THR A 33 -1.08 -13.86 -15.28
C THR A 33 -0.39 -12.50 -15.34
N SER A 34 -0.50 -11.70 -14.28
CA SER A 34 0.05 -10.34 -14.26
C SER A 34 1.57 -10.34 -14.04
N VAL A 35 2.24 -9.40 -14.71
CA VAL A 35 3.66 -9.09 -14.47
C VAL A 35 3.84 -8.52 -13.05
N ASP A 36 4.98 -8.82 -12.43
CA ASP A 36 5.28 -8.42 -11.05
C ASP A 36 4.21 -8.88 -10.04
N ARG A 37 3.51 -10.00 -10.31
CA ARG A 37 2.58 -10.59 -9.34
C ARG A 37 3.34 -11.01 -8.08
N LEU A 38 2.70 -10.82 -6.95
CA LEU A 38 3.16 -11.32 -5.66
C LEU A 38 2.10 -12.28 -5.11
N PHE A 39 2.45 -12.99 -4.04
CA PHE A 39 1.50 -13.85 -3.33
C PHE A 39 1.15 -13.20 -2.00
N CYS A 40 -0.14 -13.11 -1.73
CA CYS A 40 -0.66 -12.63 -0.46
C CYS A 40 -0.97 -13.85 0.40
N HIS A 41 -0.41 -13.87 1.62
CA HIS A 41 -0.80 -14.86 2.61
C HIS A 41 -2.22 -14.55 3.08
N VAL A 42 -3.12 -15.50 2.90
CA VAL A 42 -4.49 -15.39 3.40
C VAL A 42 -4.83 -16.62 4.24
N TYR A 43 -5.68 -16.41 5.24
CA TYR A 43 -6.31 -17.51 5.95
C TYR A 43 -7.44 -18.05 5.09
N GLY A 44 -7.30 -19.28 4.60
CA GLY A 44 -8.33 -19.93 3.78
C GLY A 44 -9.60 -20.19 4.60
N ARG A 45 -10.77 -20.03 3.97
CA ARG A 45 -12.08 -20.36 4.58
C ARG A 45 -12.23 -21.87 4.87
N ALA A 46 -11.37 -22.73 4.32
CA ALA A 46 -11.37 -24.18 4.49
C ALA A 46 -10.19 -24.67 5.35
N LYS A 47 -10.48 -25.55 6.31
CA LYS A 47 -9.56 -26.36 7.14
C LYS A 47 -8.29 -25.66 7.67
N ASN A 48 -8.35 -24.36 7.97
CA ASN A 48 -7.28 -23.65 8.68
C ASN A 48 -5.90 -23.76 8.00
N VAL A 49 -5.86 -23.95 6.68
CA VAL A 49 -4.62 -23.97 5.92
C VAL A 49 -4.26 -22.57 5.46
N SER A 50 -2.99 -22.22 5.64
CA SER A 50 -2.38 -21.06 4.98
C SER A 50 -2.54 -21.23 3.46
N GLN A 51 -3.11 -20.21 2.81
CA GLN A 51 -3.23 -20.16 1.36
C GLN A 51 -2.43 -18.98 0.82
N PHE A 52 -1.76 -19.20 -0.31
CA PHE A 52 -1.14 -18.15 -1.09
C PHE A 52 -2.00 -17.86 -2.31
N ILE A 53 -2.64 -16.68 -2.33
CA ILE A 53 -3.42 -16.22 -3.48
C ILE A 53 -2.59 -15.18 -4.24
N PRO A 54 -2.50 -15.25 -5.58
CA PRO A 54 -1.91 -14.18 -6.38
C PRO A 54 -2.59 -12.84 -6.11
N GLY A 55 -1.79 -11.79 -5.92
CA GLY A 55 -2.28 -10.46 -5.63
C GLY A 55 -1.17 -9.41 -5.67
N TRP A 56 -1.53 -8.18 -5.29
CA TRP A 56 -0.58 -7.08 -5.21
C TRP A 56 -0.64 -6.43 -3.82
N PRO A 57 0.47 -6.41 -3.08
CA PRO A 57 0.55 -5.63 -1.85
C PRO A 57 0.64 -4.14 -2.20
N TYR A 58 -0.16 -3.33 -1.51
CA TYR A 58 -0.10 -1.88 -1.58
C TYR A 58 0.39 -1.34 -0.25
N SER A 59 1.33 -0.40 -0.30
CA SER A 59 1.66 0.42 0.85
C SER A 59 0.82 1.68 0.79
N PHE A 60 0.25 2.07 1.93
CA PHE A 60 -0.56 3.27 2.04
C PHE A 60 -0.11 4.12 3.23
N VAL A 61 -0.33 5.43 3.09
CA VAL A 61 -0.18 6.40 4.17
C VAL A 61 -1.54 7.00 4.45
N ALA A 62 -1.95 7.01 5.71
CA ALA A 62 -3.23 7.56 6.12
C ALA A 62 -3.07 8.54 7.28
N ALA A 63 -3.87 9.62 7.27
CA ALA A 63 -3.95 10.56 8.39
C ALA A 63 -4.96 10.04 9.44
N LEU A 64 -4.51 10.01 10.70
CA LEU A 64 -5.31 9.56 11.82
C LEU A 64 -5.91 10.73 12.60
N GLU A 65 -7.09 10.50 13.18
CA GLU A 65 -7.68 11.34 14.23
C GLU A 65 -7.72 10.59 15.56
N SER A 66 -7.84 11.36 16.63
CA SER A 66 -8.17 10.81 17.95
C SER A 66 -9.56 10.17 17.93
N GLY A 67 -9.70 9.03 18.61
CA GLY A 67 -10.99 8.35 18.82
C GLY A 67 -10.98 6.87 18.41
N ARG A 68 -12.15 6.24 18.54
CA ARG A 68 -12.38 4.83 18.17
C ARG A 68 -13.18 4.74 16.88
N THR A 69 -12.59 5.22 15.79
CA THR A 69 -13.15 5.11 14.44
C THR A 69 -12.16 4.38 13.54
N SER A 70 -12.69 3.62 12.59
CA SER A 70 -11.92 3.00 11.51
C SER A 70 -11.91 3.83 10.23
N TRP A 71 -12.64 4.95 10.20
CA TRP A 71 -12.59 5.89 9.08
C TRP A 71 -11.30 6.72 9.16
N THR A 72 -10.50 6.66 8.10
CA THR A 72 -9.25 7.40 7.99
C THR A 72 -9.11 7.99 6.59
N GLY A 73 -8.47 9.15 6.50
CA GLY A 73 -8.16 9.79 5.22
C GLY A 73 -6.89 9.21 4.63
N ILE A 74 -7.01 8.38 3.57
CA ILE A 74 -5.85 7.91 2.81
C ILE A 74 -5.24 9.09 2.06
N LEU A 75 -3.93 9.30 2.25
CA LEU A 75 -3.17 10.38 1.62
C LEU A 75 -2.47 9.92 0.35
N ASP A 76 -1.90 8.71 0.38
CA ASP A 76 -1.18 8.13 -0.75
C ASP A 76 -1.26 6.60 -0.73
N THR A 77 -1.11 5.99 -1.91
CA THR A 77 -1.07 4.54 -2.09
C THR A 77 -0.16 4.16 -3.25
N VAL A 78 0.74 3.21 -2.99
CA VAL A 78 1.70 2.73 -3.99
C VAL A 78 1.64 1.22 -4.10
N ARG A 79 1.58 0.72 -5.35
CA ARG A 79 1.73 -0.71 -5.62
C ARG A 79 3.17 -1.11 -5.34
N LEU A 80 3.38 -2.03 -4.40
CA LEU A 80 4.69 -2.61 -4.17
C LEU A 80 4.99 -3.61 -5.29
N ARG A 81 6.21 -3.51 -5.83
CA ARG A 81 6.75 -4.47 -6.79
C ARG A 81 7.64 -5.48 -6.07
N PRO A 82 7.80 -6.70 -6.60
CA PRO A 82 8.83 -7.61 -6.16
C PRO A 82 10.17 -6.85 -6.12
N ARG A 83 10.93 -6.99 -5.03
CA ARG A 83 12.28 -6.39 -4.98
C ARG A 83 13.20 -7.15 -5.94
N GLY A 84 13.21 -6.73 -7.21
CA GLY A 84 14.41 -6.87 -8.03
C GLY A 84 15.47 -5.94 -7.45
N ARG A 85 16.75 -6.32 -7.50
CA ARG A 85 17.86 -5.37 -7.29
C ARG A 85 17.48 -4.05 -7.95
N ARG A 86 17.65 -2.92 -7.25
CA ARG A 86 17.64 -1.62 -7.91
C ARG A 86 18.64 -1.77 -9.07
N HIS A 87 18.17 -1.74 -10.31
CA HIS A 87 19.03 -1.29 -11.39
C HIS A 87 19.28 0.17 -11.02
N HIS A 88 20.34 0.41 -10.24
CA HIS A 88 21.07 1.64 -10.39
C HIS A 88 21.45 1.64 -11.86
N HIS A 89 20.67 2.35 -12.68
CA HIS A 89 21.19 2.88 -13.91
C HIS A 89 22.27 3.87 -13.47
N ARG A 90 23.46 3.34 -13.15
CA ARG A 90 24.67 4.10 -13.27
C ARG A 90 24.70 4.37 -14.76
N ASP A 91 24.31 5.57 -15.15
CA ASP A 91 24.86 6.16 -16.35
C ASP A 91 26.36 5.99 -16.25
N ARG A 92 26.87 4.98 -16.96
CA ARG A 92 28.24 5.00 -17.38
C ARG A 92 28.28 6.18 -18.33
N GLY A 93 28.62 7.34 -17.81
CA GLY A 93 29.02 8.46 -18.64
C GLY A 93 30.04 7.92 -19.64
N SER A 94 29.72 8.03 -20.92
CA SER A 94 30.68 7.86 -21.99
C SER A 94 31.83 8.82 -21.70
N ALA A 95 32.98 8.28 -21.33
CA ALA A 95 34.23 9.02 -21.34
C ALA A 95 34.68 9.20 -22.80
N PRO A 96 35.33 10.32 -23.13
CA PRO A 96 35.66 10.74 -24.50
C PRO A 96 36.63 9.80 -25.21
#